data_AF-A0A9E0SNP5-F1
#
_entry.id   AF-A0A9E0SNP5-F1
#
_cell.length_a   1.000
_cell.length_b   1.000
_cell.length_c   1.000
_cell.angle_alpha   90.00
_cell.angle_beta   90.00
_cell.angle_gamma   90.00
#
_symmetry.space_group_name_H-M   'P 1'
#
loop_
_entity.id
_entity.type
_entity.pdbx_description
1 polymer ?
#
loop_
_entity_poly.entity_id
_entity_poly.type
_entity_poly.pdbx_seq_one_letter_code
_entity_poly.pdbx_strand_id
1 'polypeptide(L)'
;MTTTVKLPPGLEQSLRRQSAVEGRSISDLMRDALTAYLANVPQAPPSAWSLGADLFGRHAGPADLAETRRAHAADVWEAKHARRSGS
;
A
#
# COMPACT_ATOMS: atom_id res chain seq x y z
N MET A 1 9.40 3.52 -19.37
CA MET A 1 8.11 3.22 -20.06
C MET A 1 7.61 4.48 -20.73
N THR A 2 7.03 4.38 -21.93
CA THR A 2 6.47 5.52 -22.67
C THR A 2 4.94 5.47 -22.65
N THR A 3 4.29 6.62 -22.62
CA THR A 3 2.83 6.75 -22.67
C THR A 3 2.49 7.98 -23.51
N THR A 4 1.55 7.83 -24.44
CA THR A 4 1.11 8.91 -25.33
C THR A 4 -0.19 9.50 -24.79
N VAL A 5 -0.22 10.81 -24.57
CA VAL A 5 -1.39 11.54 -24.07
C VAL A 5 -1.71 12.69 -25.02
N LYS A 6 -2.98 12.79 -25.44
CA LYS A 6 -3.44 13.91 -26.27
C LYS A 6 -3.73 15.11 -25.36
N LEU A 7 -3.02 16.21 -25.58
CA LEU A 7 -3.23 17.45 -24.82
C LEU A 7 -4.23 18.36 -25.55
N PRO A 8 -5.12 19.05 -24.82
CA PRO A 8 -5.89 20.13 -25.41
C PRO A 8 -4.95 21.27 -25.83
N PRO A 9 -5.29 22.01 -26.90
CA PRO A 9 -4.38 22.98 -27.52
C PRO A 9 -3.93 24.10 -26.56
N GLY A 10 -4.80 24.56 -25.66
CA GLY A 10 -4.45 25.59 -24.68
C GLY A 10 -3.40 25.12 -23.66
N LEU A 11 -3.45 23.84 -23.27
CA LEU A 11 -2.47 23.26 -22.34
C LEU A 11 -1.12 23.07 -23.04
N GLU A 12 -1.13 22.57 -24.28
CA GLU A 12 0.09 22.42 -25.08
C GLU A 12 0.80 23.77 -25.27
N GLN A 13 0.06 24.82 -25.63
CA GLN A 13 0.63 26.16 -25.81
C GLN A 13 1.23 26.71 -24.51
N SER A 14 0.57 26.47 -23.37
CA SER A 14 1.09 26.87 -22.06
C SER A 14 2.37 26.12 -21.69
N LEU A 15 2.44 24.82 -21.95
CA LEU A 15 3.66 24.03 -21.74
C LEU A 15 4.80 24.48 -22.63
N ARG A 16 4.55 24.76 -23.92
CA ARG A 16 5.56 25.30 -24.85
C ARG A 16 6.10 26.64 -24.39
N ARG A 17 5.23 27.55 -23.96
CA ARG A 17 5.62 28.85 -23.41
C ARG A 17 6.49 28.68 -22.16
N GLN A 18 6.06 27.85 -21.21
CA GLN A 18 6.79 27.65 -19.96
C GLN A 18 8.15 26.98 -20.18
N SER A 19 8.19 25.96 -21.04
CA SER A 19 9.43 25.29 -21.47
C SER A 19 10.44 26.29 -22.07
N ALA A 20 9.98 27.23 -22.90
CA ALA A 20 10.84 28.27 -23.48
C ALA A 20 11.35 29.27 -22.42
N VAL A 21 10.52 29.63 -21.44
CA VAL A 21 10.91 30.55 -20.35
C VAL A 21 11.93 29.90 -19.42
N GLU A 22 11.75 28.63 -19.07
CA GLU A 22 12.62 27.90 -18.15
C GLU A 22 13.89 27.34 -18.82
N GLY A 23 13.95 27.32 -20.16
CA GLY A 23 15.03 26.67 -20.90
C GLY A 23 15.07 25.15 -20.73
N ARG A 24 13.95 24.53 -20.37
CA ARG A 24 13.82 23.09 -20.09
C ARG A 24 12.97 22.42 -21.15
N SER A 25 13.13 21.11 -21.35
CA SER A 25 12.27 20.37 -22.28
C SER A 25 10.85 20.24 -21.73
N ILE A 26 9.86 20.18 -22.62
CA ILE A 26 8.44 19.93 -22.25
C ILE A 26 8.32 18.61 -21.48
N SER A 27 9.07 17.59 -21.88
CA SER A 27 9.07 16.27 -21.21
C SER A 27 9.55 16.35 -19.77
N ASP A 28 10.57 17.17 -19.48
CA ASP A 28 11.07 17.35 -18.10
C ASP A 28 10.06 18.11 -17.26
N LEU A 29 9.48 19.18 -17.80
CA LEU A 29 8.43 19.95 -17.16
C LEU A 29 7.21 19.06 -16.84
N MET A 30 6.77 18.24 -17.79
CA MET A 30 5.67 17.30 -17.59
C MET A 30 6.00 16.25 -16.53
N ARG A 31 7.22 15.72 -16.51
CA ARG A 31 7.64 14.73 -15.51
C ARG A 31 7.58 15.32 -14.11
N ASP A 32 8.16 16.50 -13.90
CA ASP A 32 8.17 17.16 -12.60
C ASP A 32 6.76 17.49 -12.13
N ALA A 33 5.92 18.03 -13.02
CA ALA A 33 4.54 18.37 -12.70
C ALA A 33 3.73 17.13 -12.30
N LEU A 34 3.90 16.01 -13.01
CA LEU A 34 3.23 14.75 -12.68
C LEU A 34 3.74 14.15 -11.37
N THR A 35 5.05 14.19 -11.12
CA THR A 35 5.63 13.73 -9.85
C THR A 35 5.10 14.56 -8.68
N ALA A 36 5.06 15.88 -8.81
CA ALA A 36 4.53 16.77 -7.79
C ALA A 36 3.02 16.54 -7.55
N TYR A 37 2.25 16.35 -8.63
CA TYR A 37 0.83 16.02 -8.52
C TYR A 37 0.62 14.72 -7.72
N LEU A 38 1.31 13.63 -8.11
CA LEU A 38 1.14 12.32 -7.46
C LEU A 38 1.59 12.31 -6.00
N ALA A 39 2.64 13.06 -5.66
CA ALA A 39 3.08 13.21 -4.27
C ALA A 39 2.02 13.90 -3.39
N ASN A 40 1.19 14.77 -3.99
CA ASN A 40 0.18 15.54 -3.28
C ASN A 40 -1.23 14.93 -3.34
N VAL A 41 -1.42 13.86 -4.13
CA VAL A 41 -2.67 13.08 -4.13
C VAL A 41 -2.76 12.34 -2.79
N PRO A 42 -3.84 12.54 -2.00
CA PRO A 42 -4.06 11.79 -0.78
C PRO A 42 -3.99 10.31 -1.09
N GLN A 43 -2.98 9.63 -0.54
CA GLN A 43 -2.87 8.20 -0.69
C GLN A 43 -4.07 7.59 0.04
N ALA A 44 -4.75 6.65 -0.63
CA ALA A 44 -5.73 5.82 0.06
C ALA A 44 -5.05 5.22 1.30
N PRO A 45 -5.76 5.14 2.44
CA PRO A 45 -5.17 4.52 3.62
C PRO A 45 -4.62 3.15 3.24
N PRO A 46 -3.41 2.80 3.69
CA PRO A 46 -2.80 1.52 3.37
C PRO A 46 -3.79 0.40 3.73
N SER A 47 -3.92 -0.59 2.85
CA SER A 47 -4.84 -1.70 3.10
C SER A 47 -4.41 -2.45 4.36
N ALA A 48 -5.35 -3.12 5.03
CA ALA A 48 -5.03 -3.96 6.18
C ALA A 48 -3.97 -5.02 5.82
N TRP A 49 -3.96 -5.49 4.57
CA TRP A 49 -2.94 -6.39 4.06
C TRP A 49 -1.55 -5.71 4.00
N SER A 50 -1.45 -4.51 3.43
CA SER A 50 -0.16 -3.80 3.34
C SER A 50 0.37 -3.39 4.70
N LEU A 51 -0.51 -3.02 5.64
CA LEU A 51 -0.14 -2.71 7.02
C LEU A 51 0.43 -3.92 7.77
N GLY A 52 -0.09 -5.12 7.49
CA GLY A 52 0.34 -6.35 8.13
C GLY A 52 1.40 -7.13 7.35
N ALA A 53 1.84 -6.67 6.18
CA ALA A 53 2.73 -7.42 5.29
C ALA A 53 4.00 -7.93 5.98
N ASP A 54 4.59 -7.09 6.84
CA ASP A 54 5.79 -7.46 7.59
C ASP A 54 5.49 -8.40 8.77
N LEU A 55 4.23 -8.52 9.21
CA LEU A 55 3.81 -9.30 10.38
C LEU A 55 3.21 -10.66 10.00
N PHE A 56 2.52 -10.75 8.86
CA PHE A 56 1.95 -12.00 8.38
C PHE A 56 3.04 -13.05 8.12
N GLY A 57 2.78 -14.30 8.49
CA GLY A 57 3.72 -15.41 8.25
C GLY A 57 4.92 -15.49 9.20
N ARG A 58 5.14 -14.51 10.11
CA ARG A 58 6.21 -14.61 11.14
C ARG A 58 6.06 -15.81 12.06
N HIS A 59 4.83 -16.24 12.29
CA HIS A 59 4.51 -17.39 13.11
C HIS A 59 3.59 -18.31 12.32
N ALA A 60 3.99 -19.58 12.20
CA ALA A 60 3.15 -20.64 11.67
C ALA A 60 2.64 -21.49 12.84
N GLY A 61 1.33 -21.69 12.89
CA GLY A 61 0.73 -22.69 13.75
C GLY A 61 0.83 -24.10 13.13
N PRO A 62 0.34 -25.13 13.85
CA PRO A 62 0.23 -26.48 13.30
C PRO A 62 -0.51 -26.51 11.95
N ALA A 63 -0.07 -27.36 11.03
CA ALA A 63 -0.62 -27.43 9.67
C ALA A 63 -2.09 -27.87 9.65
N ASP A 64 -2.49 -28.65 10.65
CA ASP A 64 -3.85 -29.15 10.87
C ASP A 64 -4.71 -28.19 11.71
N LEU A 65 -4.18 -27.04 12.14
CA LEU A 65 -4.88 -26.13 13.06
C LEU A 65 -6.23 -25.64 12.50
N ALA A 66 -6.38 -25.57 11.18
CA ALA A 66 -7.66 -25.23 10.56
C ALA A 66 -8.71 -26.34 10.75
N GLU A 67 -8.28 -27.61 10.73
CA GLU A 67 -9.12 -28.80 10.87
C GLU A 67 -9.40 -29.13 12.34
N THR A 68 -8.38 -29.01 13.20
CA THR A 68 -8.43 -29.36 14.63
C THR A 68 -8.67 -28.16 15.54
N ARG A 69 -9.00 -26.98 14.98
CA ARG A 69 -9.19 -25.69 15.69
C ARG A 69 -9.98 -25.80 17.00
N ARG A 70 -11.09 -26.55 16.98
CA ARG A 70 -12.00 -26.67 18.13
C ARG A 70 -11.38 -27.43 19.29
N ALA A 71 -10.65 -28.51 19.00
CA ALA A 71 -9.96 -29.30 20.02
C ALA A 71 -8.87 -28.46 20.68
N HIS A 72 -8.01 -27.82 19.87
CA HIS A 72 -6.98 -26.92 20.38
C HIS A 72 -7.54 -25.76 21.22
N ALA A 73 -8.69 -25.20 20.83
CA ALA A 73 -9.33 -24.14 21.62
C ALA A 73 -9.84 -24.66 22.98
N ALA A 74 -10.37 -25.88 23.04
CA ALA A 74 -10.81 -26.51 24.28
C ALA A 74 -9.62 -26.76 25.22
N ASP A 75 -8.53 -27.33 24.70
CA ASP A 75 -7.31 -27.62 25.48
C ASP A 75 -6.71 -26.35 26.10
N VAL A 76 -6.64 -25.25 25.33
CA VAL A 76 -6.14 -23.95 25.84
C VAL A 76 -7.06 -23.41 26.95
N TRP A 77 -8.38 -23.57 26.79
CA TRP A 77 -9.33 -23.14 27.81
C TRP A 77 -9.22 -23.97 29.09
N GLU A 78 -9.14 -25.30 28.99
CA GLU A 78 -8.94 -26.18 30.13
C GLU A 78 -7.64 -25.88 30.86
N ALA A 79 -6.53 -25.70 30.14
CA ALA A 79 -5.24 -25.32 30.72
C ALA A 79 -5.32 -23.97 31.47
N LYS A 80 -6.08 -22.99 30.95
CA LYS A 80 -6.30 -21.70 31.62
C LYS A 80 -7.15 -21.86 32.87
N HIS A 81 -8.20 -22.69 32.83
CA HIS A 81 -9.04 -22.96 33.99
C HIS A 81 -8.27 -23.68 35.09
N ALA A 82 -7.45 -24.68 34.75
CA ALA A 82 -6.60 -25.42 35.69
C ALA A 82 -5.59 -24.50 36.41
N ARG A 83 -4.99 -23.54 35.70
CA ARG A 83 -4.11 -22.53 36.31
C ARG A 83 -4.83 -21.59 37.27
N ARG A 84 -6.13 -21.34 37.06
CA ARG A 84 -6.93 -20.44 37.90
C ARG A 84 -7.56 -21.15 39.10
N SER A 85 -7.74 -22.46 39.04
CA SER A 85 -8.26 -23.28 40.15
C SER A 85 -7.17 -23.82 41.09
N GLY A 86 -5.89 -23.66 40.73
CA GLY A 86 -4.74 -24.10 41.53
C GLY A 86 -4.06 -22.99 42.35
N SER A 87 -4.72 -21.83 42.53
CA SER A 87 -4.25 -20.71 43.36
C SER A 87 -5.19 -20.42 44.51
#